data_AF-A0A8J7M155-F1
#
_entry.id   AF-A0A8J7M155-F1
#
_cell.length_a   1.000
_cell.length_b   1.000
_cell.length_c   1.000
_cell.angle_alpha   90.00
_cell.angle_beta   90.00
_cell.angle_gamma   90.00
#
_symmetry.space_group_name_H-M   'P 1'
#
loop_
_entity.id
_entity.type
_entity.pdbx_description
1 polymer ?
#
loop_
_entity_poly.entity_id
_entity_poly.type
_entity_poly.pdbx_seq_one_letter_code
_entity_poly.pdbx_strand_id
1 'polypeptide(L)' 'MLYFIKDGTIHQYPPVWRCSETYENQVLRDTIPSDVEECPYCLGIWPADRD' A
#
# COMPACT_ATOMS: atom_id res chain seq x y z
N MET A 1 11.30 2.00 -3.91
CA MET A 1 9.93 1.51 -4.15
C MET A 1 9.02 2.71 -4.04
N LEU A 2 8.02 2.85 -4.91
CA LEU A 2 7.06 3.96 -4.83
C LEU A 2 5.74 3.45 -4.28
N TYR A 3 5.01 4.34 -3.63
CA TYR A 3 3.75 4.08 -2.98
C TYR A 3 2.72 5.15 -3.33
N PHE A 4 1.45 4.81 -3.27
CA PHE A 4 0.35 5.75 -3.36
C PHE A 4 -0.64 5.49 -2.23
N ILE A 5 -1.41 6.52 -1.85
CA ILE A 5 -2.44 6.40 -0.81
C ILE A 5 -3.79 6.49 -1.49
N LYS A 6 -4.66 5.53 -1.21
CA LYS A 6 -6.05 5.50 -1.66
C LYS A 6 -6.93 5.09 -0.49
N ASP A 7 -8.01 5.83 -0.26
CA ASP A 7 -8.94 5.59 0.85
C ASP A 7 -8.26 5.45 2.23
N GLY A 8 -7.20 6.23 2.46
CA GLY A 8 -6.42 6.19 3.71
C GLY A 8 -5.48 4.99 3.86
N THR A 9 -5.38 4.13 2.85
CA THR A 9 -4.50 2.96 2.81
C THR A 9 -3.33 3.20 1.86
N ILE A 10 -2.12 2.79 2.25
CA ILE A 10 -0.93 2.82 1.40
C ILE A 10 -0.78 1.55 0.55
N HIS A 11 -0.52 1.76 -0.74
CA HIS A 11 -0.35 0.72 -1.75
C HIS A 11 0.99 0.90 -2.46
N GLN A 12 1.59 -0.21 -2.90
CA GLN A 12 2.80 -0.19 -3.72
C GLN A 12 2.47 0.19 -5.17
N TYR A 13 3.33 0.97 -5.81
CA TYR A 13 3.29 1.24 -7.24
C TYR A 13 4.42 0.51 -8.00
N PRO A 14 4.13 -0.21 -9.08
CA PRO A 14 2.78 -0.60 -9.52
C PRO A 14 2.12 -1.57 -8.52
N PRO A 15 0.76 -1.64 -8.48
CA PRO A 15 0.06 -2.60 -7.63
C PRO A 15 0.54 -4.03 -7.89
N VAL A 16 0.80 -4.78 -6.82
CA VAL A 16 1.15 -6.20 -6.92
C VAL A 16 -0.08 -7.02 -7.34
N TRP A 17 0.14 -8.18 -7.96
CA TRP A 17 -0.95 -9.01 -8.53
C TRP A 17 -2.07 -9.40 -7.56
N ARG A 18 -1.80 -9.41 -6.24
CA ARG A 18 -2.80 -9.70 -5.20
C ARG A 18 -3.58 -8.48 -4.74
N CYS A 19 -3.10 -7.27 -5.03
CA CYS A 19 -3.78 -6.04 -4.72
C CYS A 19 -4.72 -5.69 -5.88
N SER A 20 -6.02 -5.61 -5.60
CA SER A 20 -7.03 -5.21 -6.58
C SER A 20 -7.03 -3.70 -6.86
N GLU A 21 -6.27 -2.92 -6.09
CA GLU A 21 -6.28 -1.47 -6.25
C GLU A 21 -5.55 -1.02 -7.51
N THR A 22 -6.14 0.00 -8.12
CA THR A 22 -5.58 0.64 -9.31
C THR A 22 -5.06 2.01 -8.95
N TYR A 23 -3.90 2.36 -9.51
CA TYR A 23 -3.37 3.70 -9.46
C TYR A 23 -4.18 4.63 -10.37
N GLU A 24 -4.76 5.67 -9.80
CA GLU A 24 -5.64 6.66 -10.45
C GLU A 24 -5.02 8.06 -10.34
N ASN A 25 -3.73 8.19 -10.64
CA ASN A 25 -2.97 9.44 -10.55
C ASN A 25 -2.87 10.05 -9.14
N GLN A 26 -2.87 9.20 -8.11
CA GLN A 26 -2.54 9.66 -6.76
C GLN A 26 -1.08 10.13 -6.68
N VAL A 27 -0.74 10.87 -5.63
CA VAL A 27 0.65 11.29 -5.40
C VAL A 27 1.51 10.08 -5.07
N LEU A 28 2.57 9.87 -5.87
CA LEU A 28 3.58 8.86 -5.57
C LEU A 28 4.52 9.36 -4.47
N ARG A 29 4.81 8.47 -3.52
CA ARG A 29 5.68 8.71 -2.38
C ARG A 29 6.75 7.62 -2.33
N ASP A 30 7.94 7.97 -1.89
CA ASP A 30 9.03 7.04 -1.61
C ASP A 30 9.12 6.63 -0.14
N THR A 31 8.26 7.21 0.71
CA THR A 31 8.16 6.96 2.15
C THR A 31 6.74 6.56 2.56
N ILE A 32 6.64 5.76 3.64
CA ILE A 32 5.38 5.31 4.24
C ILE A 32 5.03 6.27 5.39
N PRO A 33 3.92 7.03 5.32
CA PRO A 33 3.43 7.84 6.44
C PRO A 33 2.99 6.97 7.61
N SER A 34 3.06 7.49 8.84
CA SER A 34 2.62 6.77 10.04
C SER A 34 1.11 6.81 10.29
N ASP A 35 0.38 7.63 9.54
CA ASP A 35 -1.05 7.93 9.70
C ASP A 35 -1.94 7.27 8.63
N VAL A 36 -1.43 6.24 7.95
CA VAL A 36 -2.16 5.50 6.92
C VAL A 36 -2.22 4.02 7.26
N GLU A 37 -3.29 3.36 6.84
CA GLU A 37 -3.39 1.92 6.92
C GLU A 37 -2.47 1.26 5.91
N GLU A 38 -1.89 0.11 6.27
CA GLU A 38 -0.97 -0.61 5.41
C GLU A 38 -1.72 -1.66 4.60
N CYS A 39 -1.66 -1.61 3.26
CA CYS A 39 -2.28 -2.66 2.46
C CYS A 39 -1.55 -3.99 2.69
N PRO A 40 -2.21 -5.02 3.26
CA PRO A 40 -1.55 -6.29 3.62
C PRO A 40 -1.02 -7.01 2.38
N TYR A 41 -1.67 -6.82 1.23
CA TYR A 41 -1.24 -7.42 -0.03
C TYR A 41 -0.01 -6.73 -0.63
N CYS A 42 0.06 -5.39 -0.58
CA CYS A 42 1.20 -4.64 -1.10
C CYS A 42 2.42 -4.72 -0.18
N LEU A 43 2.22 -4.67 1.13
CA LEU A 43 3.31 -4.61 2.11
C LEU A 43 3.64 -5.98 2.71
N GLY A 44 2.88 -7.03 2.37
CA GLY A 44 3.14 -8.39 2.84
C GLY A 44 2.89 -8.58 4.34
N ILE A 45 2.06 -7.72 4.95
CA ILE A 45 1.73 -7.76 6.37
C ILE A 45 0.55 -8.70 6.53
N TRP A 46 0.82 -10.00 6.72
CA TRP A 46 -0.24 -10.95 7.01
C TRP A 46 -0.60 -10.89 8.49
N PRO A 47 -1.89 -10.96 8.85
CA PRO A 47 -2.32 -10.99 10.25
C PRO A 47 -1.67 -12.12 11.05
N ALA A 48 -1.26 -13.21 10.39
CA ALA A 48 -0.57 -14.34 11.00
C ALA A 48 0.90 -14.06 11.36
N ASP A 49 1.50 -12.98 10.85
CA ASP A 49 2.89 -12.59 11.12
C ASP A 49 3.00 -11.57 12.26
N ARG A 50 1.87 -11.09 12.83
CA ARG A 50 1.82 -10.24 14.02
C ARG A 50 1.49 -11.11 15.25
N ASP A 51 2.50 -11.82 15.75
CA ASP A 51 2.51 -12.45 17.09
C ASP A 51 2.46 -11.39 18.21
#